data_AF-A0A522R993-F1
#
_entry.id   AF-A0A522R993-F1
#
_cell.length_a   1.000
_cell.length_b   1.000
_cell.length_c   1.000
_cell.angle_alpha   90.00
_cell.angle_beta   90.00
_cell.angle_gamma   90.00
#
_symmetry.space_group_name_H-M   'P 1'
#
loop_
_entity.id
_entity.type
_entity.pdbx_description
1 polymer ?
#
loop_
_entity_poly.entity_id
_entity_poly.type
_entity_poly.pdbx_seq_one_letter_code
_entity_poly.pdbx_strand_id
1 'polypeptide(L)'
;MGFFGRLFGRYRPKPGVAPVPVEKLKADLLALNRPTAPFIIRECTANDPENADLVAEWRMREPNWYAAFGSANLSKSFQVFMRLLPDLHEVQSIDWTWNVTWSGGIPSFSYQKKGQRGLNWDYVFGIRPFYETTPSGERIAYRFSSSELKKPLHETVTNNGWSWRSRMASRLPRGSHAEQLRVEPQWDRRRKWVSLGAAFFVFCAVFSILSSVDTILKAASPVFAVHPFLSVLPALISIVVAALIAWLVAARLRRE
;
A
#
# COMPACT_ATOMS: atom_id res chain seq x y z
N MET A 1 15.26 19.20 28.69
CA MET A 1 15.25 17.95 27.87
C MET A 1 16.66 17.68 27.37
N GLY A 2 17.14 16.44 27.37
CA GLY A 2 18.49 16.11 26.91
C GLY A 2 18.63 16.16 25.38
N PHE A 3 19.55 16.97 24.88
CA PHE A 3 19.89 17.17 23.46
C PHE A 3 20.03 15.84 22.70
N PHE A 4 20.69 14.85 23.31
CA PHE A 4 20.92 13.52 22.73
C PHE A 4 19.64 12.73 22.41
N GLY A 5 18.55 12.86 23.18
CA GLY A 5 17.30 12.13 22.90
C GLY A 5 16.64 12.58 21.59
N ARG A 6 16.62 13.90 21.36
CA ARG A 6 16.16 14.51 20.10
C ARG A 6 17.05 14.05 18.93
N LEU A 7 18.35 13.87 19.20
CA LEU A 7 19.33 13.28 18.29
C LEU A 7 19.24 11.74 18.11
N PHE A 8 18.22 11.07 18.60
CA PHE A 8 18.00 9.66 18.22
C PHE A 8 16.56 9.42 17.80
N GLY A 9 15.84 10.49 17.45
CA GLY A 9 14.41 10.44 17.14
C GLY A 9 13.59 9.89 18.32
N ARG A 10 14.02 10.14 19.56
CA ARG A 10 13.31 9.73 20.78
C ARG A 10 12.70 10.94 21.46
N TYR A 11 11.37 11.00 21.48
CA TYR A 11 10.63 12.06 22.18
C TYR A 11 9.83 11.43 23.33
N ARG A 12 9.99 12.01 24.52
CA ARG A 12 9.23 11.60 25.70
C ARG A 12 7.92 12.40 25.76
N PRO A 13 6.86 11.82 26.34
CA PRO A 13 5.64 12.56 26.59
C PRO A 13 5.92 13.78 27.46
N LYS A 14 5.06 14.79 27.35
CA LYS A 14 5.15 15.96 28.22
C LYS A 14 4.95 15.53 29.69
N PRO A 15 5.76 16.05 30.63
CA PRO A 15 5.62 15.73 32.05
C PRO A 15 4.20 16.05 32.54
N GLY A 16 3.60 15.14 33.30
CA GLY A 16 2.26 15.33 33.88
C GLY A 16 1.09 15.08 32.92
N VAL A 17 1.34 14.67 31.67
CA VAL A 17 0.30 14.31 30.71
C VAL A 17 0.09 12.79 30.72
N ALA A 18 -1.11 12.35 31.10
CA ALA A 18 -1.49 10.93 31.02
C ALA A 18 -1.74 10.53 29.55
N PRO A 19 -1.35 9.30 29.15
CA PRO A 19 -1.55 8.84 27.79
C PRO A 19 -3.04 8.68 27.46
N VAL A 20 -3.46 9.25 26.34
CA VAL A 20 -4.83 9.08 25.82
C VAL A 20 -5.02 7.73 25.13
N PRO A 21 -6.27 7.25 24.96
CA PRO A 21 -6.55 6.07 24.14
C PRO A 21 -6.05 6.21 22.70
N VAL A 22 -5.65 5.09 22.08
CA VAL A 22 -5.06 5.07 20.73
C VAL A 22 -5.98 5.67 19.67
N GLU A 23 -7.28 5.48 19.77
CA GLU A 23 -8.26 6.03 18.83
C GLU A 23 -8.29 7.56 18.88
N LYS A 24 -8.19 8.13 20.08
CA LYS A 24 -8.10 9.59 20.27
C LYS A 24 -6.81 10.12 19.69
N LEU A 25 -5.67 9.47 19.95
CA LEU A 25 -4.39 9.86 19.34
C LEU A 25 -4.45 9.80 17.80
N LYS A 26 -5.06 8.75 17.24
CA LYS A 26 -5.24 8.60 15.80
C LYS A 26 -6.10 9.74 15.24
N ALA A 27 -7.22 10.08 15.89
CA ALA A 27 -8.10 11.17 15.50
C ALA A 27 -7.36 12.53 15.53
N ASP A 28 -6.60 12.80 16.60
CA ASP A 28 -5.83 14.04 16.74
C ASP A 28 -4.73 14.16 15.67
N LEU A 29 -4.07 13.04 15.33
CA LEU A 29 -3.11 13.00 14.23
C LEU A 29 -3.76 13.27 12.88
N LEU A 30 -4.94 12.69 12.61
CA LEU A 30 -5.69 12.94 11.38
C LEU A 30 -6.25 14.37 11.31
N ALA A 31 -6.55 14.99 12.47
CA ALA A 31 -7.02 16.37 12.55
C ALA A 31 -5.95 17.41 12.19
N LEU A 32 -4.67 17.04 12.14
CA LEU A 32 -3.60 17.90 11.63
C LEU A 32 -3.74 18.19 10.13
N ASN A 33 -4.54 17.42 9.40
CA ASN A 33 -4.80 17.61 7.99
C ASN A 33 -5.53 18.93 7.74
N ARG A 34 -4.91 19.81 6.95
CA ARG A 34 -5.51 21.07 6.51
C ARG A 34 -5.61 21.08 4.99
N PRO A 35 -6.67 21.62 4.37
CA PRO A 35 -6.79 21.69 2.91
C PRO A 35 -5.68 22.55 2.28
N THR A 36 -5.18 23.53 3.04
CA THR A 36 -4.13 24.47 2.64
C THR A 36 -2.72 23.98 2.92
N ALA A 37 -2.52 22.89 3.68
CA ALA A 37 -1.21 22.37 4.01
C ALA A 37 -0.64 21.47 2.89
N PRO A 38 0.68 21.52 2.63
CA PRO A 38 1.32 20.72 1.57
C PRO A 38 1.49 19.23 1.92
N PHE A 39 1.08 18.81 3.12
CA PHE A 39 1.16 17.43 3.57
C PHE A 39 -0.20 16.87 3.95
N ILE A 40 -0.29 15.55 3.97
CA ILE A 40 -1.46 14.80 4.41
C ILE A 40 -1.03 13.62 5.26
N ILE A 41 -1.82 13.33 6.29
CA ILE A 41 -1.73 12.17 7.15
C ILE A 41 -2.94 11.30 6.81
N ARG A 42 -2.69 10.07 6.39
CA ARG A 42 -3.75 9.15 6.00
C ARG A 42 -3.53 7.79 6.64
N GLU A 43 -4.57 7.00 6.64
CA GLU A 43 -4.47 5.60 7.01
C GLU A 43 -3.68 4.82 5.95
N CYS A 44 -2.88 3.87 6.42
CA CYS A 44 -2.17 2.96 5.54
C CYS A 44 -3.11 1.89 4.99
N THR A 45 -3.00 1.67 3.68
CA THR A 45 -3.70 0.61 2.96
C THR A 45 -2.85 -0.66 2.87
N ALA A 46 -3.45 -1.80 2.49
CA ALA A 46 -2.71 -3.06 2.30
C ALA A 46 -1.59 -2.96 1.24
N ASN A 47 -1.68 -1.98 0.33
CA ASN A 47 -0.70 -1.73 -0.72
C ASN A 47 0.46 -0.84 -0.25
N ASP A 48 0.33 -0.20 0.92
CA ASP A 48 1.36 0.65 1.46
C ASP A 48 2.53 -0.16 2.01
N PRO A 49 3.76 0.36 1.89
CA PRO A 49 4.92 -0.27 2.49
C PRO A 49 4.84 -0.29 4.02
N GLU A 50 5.51 -1.26 4.64
CA GLU A 50 5.65 -1.42 6.10
C GLU A 50 4.36 -1.72 6.89
N ASN A 51 3.19 -1.78 6.23
CA ASN A 51 1.89 -2.12 6.81
C ASN A 51 1.58 -1.32 8.10
N ALA A 52 1.96 -0.04 8.15
CA ALA A 52 1.82 0.80 9.34
C ALA A 52 0.34 1.15 9.64
N ASP A 53 0.05 1.90 10.69
CA ASP A 53 -1.32 2.37 10.96
C ASP A 53 -1.62 3.65 10.17
N LEU A 54 -0.66 4.58 10.21
CA LEU A 54 -0.76 5.88 9.58
C LEU A 54 0.48 6.15 8.73
N VAL A 55 0.32 6.96 7.69
CA VAL A 55 1.42 7.51 6.90
C VAL A 55 1.21 9.00 6.73
N ALA A 56 2.25 9.77 7.04
CA ALA A 56 2.31 11.19 6.76
C ALA A 56 3.19 11.40 5.52
N GLU A 57 2.66 12.08 4.52
CA GLU A 57 3.33 12.30 3.23
C GLU A 57 3.04 13.68 2.66
N TRP A 58 3.94 14.19 1.81
CA TRP A 58 3.63 15.36 0.99
C TRP A 58 2.53 15.02 -0.01
N ARG A 59 1.65 15.99 -0.33
CA ARG A 59 0.54 15.86 -1.27
C ARG A 59 0.94 15.77 -2.75
N MET A 60 2.01 15.02 -3.03
CA MET A 60 2.61 14.85 -4.36
C MET A 60 1.67 14.21 -5.38
N ARG A 61 0.60 13.55 -4.93
CA ARG A 61 -0.39 12.88 -5.78
C ARG A 61 -1.62 13.74 -6.08
N GLU A 62 -1.73 14.90 -5.46
CA GLU A 62 -2.87 15.79 -5.65
C GLU A 62 -2.56 16.84 -6.73
N PRO A 63 -3.34 16.93 -7.81
CA PRO A 63 -3.09 17.86 -8.92
C PRO A 63 -2.97 19.33 -8.47
N ASN A 64 -3.73 19.72 -7.45
CA ASN A 64 -3.75 21.07 -6.89
C ASN A 64 -2.35 21.52 -6.38
N TRP A 65 -1.48 20.56 -6.08
CA TRP A 65 -0.16 20.83 -5.53
C TRP A 65 0.98 20.75 -6.55
N TYR A 66 0.71 20.34 -7.80
CA TYR A 66 1.75 20.15 -8.82
C TYR A 66 2.47 21.46 -9.15
N ALA A 67 1.75 22.57 -9.27
CA ALA A 67 2.34 23.88 -9.54
C ALA A 67 3.28 24.34 -8.40
N ALA A 68 2.86 24.12 -7.13
CA ALA A 68 3.64 24.50 -5.96
C ALA A 68 4.94 23.69 -5.85
N PHE A 69 4.84 22.36 -5.97
CA PHE A 69 6.01 21.48 -5.88
C PHE A 69 6.93 21.57 -7.11
N GLY A 70 6.36 21.74 -8.31
CA GLY A 70 7.11 21.94 -9.55
C GLY A 70 7.91 23.24 -9.53
N SER A 71 7.30 24.34 -9.06
CA SER A 71 7.99 25.62 -8.87
C SER A 71 9.10 25.57 -7.82
N ALA A 72 8.96 24.69 -6.82
CA ALA A 72 9.99 24.44 -5.82
C ALA A 72 11.11 23.49 -6.29
N ASN A 73 10.96 22.89 -7.48
CA ASN A 73 11.85 21.91 -8.09
C ASN A 73 12.16 20.71 -7.17
N LEU A 74 11.12 20.09 -6.62
CA LEU A 74 11.30 19.04 -5.62
C LEU A 74 11.93 17.77 -6.21
N SER A 75 13.16 17.46 -5.86
CA SER A 75 13.89 16.29 -6.40
C SER A 75 13.63 14.99 -5.63
N LYS A 76 13.08 15.09 -4.42
CA LYS A 76 12.81 13.95 -3.53
C LYS A 76 11.51 14.18 -2.76
N SER A 77 10.81 13.11 -2.47
CA SER A 77 9.64 13.10 -1.58
C SER A 77 9.93 12.29 -0.32
N PHE A 78 9.12 12.52 0.71
CA PHE A 78 9.30 12.03 2.05
C PHE A 78 7.98 11.48 2.61
N GLN A 79 8.05 10.30 3.21
CA GLN A 79 6.97 9.68 3.98
C GLN A 79 7.47 9.35 5.39
N VAL A 80 6.57 9.45 6.35
CA VAL A 80 6.76 8.92 7.70
C VAL A 80 5.67 7.89 7.94
N PHE A 81 6.06 6.62 8.00
CA PHE A 81 5.17 5.54 8.41
C PHE A 81 5.16 5.47 9.93
N MET A 82 3.97 5.47 10.52
CA MET A 82 3.75 5.50 11.95
C MET A 82 2.96 4.27 12.38
N ARG A 83 3.50 3.58 13.39
CA ARG A 83 2.85 2.48 14.08
C ARG A 83 2.56 2.87 15.52
N LEU A 84 1.31 2.71 15.92
CA LEU A 84 0.76 3.00 17.23
C LEU A 84 0.81 1.72 18.07
N LEU A 85 1.59 1.73 19.16
CA LEU A 85 1.70 0.63 20.12
C LEU A 85 0.96 1.00 21.41
N PRO A 86 -0.32 0.61 21.57
CA PRO A 86 -1.12 0.98 22.74
C PRO A 86 -0.53 0.45 24.05
N ASP A 87 -0.01 -0.77 24.07
CA ASP A 87 0.55 -1.41 25.27
C ASP A 87 1.72 -0.61 25.88
N LEU A 88 2.50 0.06 25.02
CA LEU A 88 3.67 0.84 25.41
C LEU A 88 3.41 2.34 25.45
N HIS A 89 2.24 2.80 24.99
CA HIS A 89 1.95 4.21 24.70
C HIS A 89 3.09 4.87 23.90
N GLU A 90 3.55 4.15 22.86
CA GLU A 90 4.68 4.55 22.00
C GLU A 90 4.26 4.56 20.53
N VAL A 91 4.65 5.62 19.82
CA VAL A 91 4.58 5.70 18.36
C VAL A 91 5.95 5.34 17.79
N GLN A 92 6.00 4.25 17.03
CA GLN A 92 7.20 3.89 16.29
C GLN A 92 7.12 4.40 14.86
N SER A 93 8.13 5.15 14.44
CA SER A 93 8.18 5.73 13.10
C SER A 93 9.31 5.14 12.26
N ILE A 94 9.08 5.00 10.97
CA ILE A 94 10.13 4.78 9.98
C ILE A 94 9.97 5.79 8.85
N ASP A 95 11.08 6.40 8.48
CA ASP A 95 11.10 7.37 7.40
C ASP A 95 11.39 6.66 6.08
N TRP A 96 10.69 7.11 5.04
CA TRP A 96 10.86 6.69 3.66
C TRP A 96 11.15 7.89 2.79
N THR A 97 12.10 7.74 1.88
CA THR A 97 12.46 8.80 0.92
C THR A 97 12.65 8.20 -0.46
N TRP A 98 12.13 8.84 -1.49
CA TRP A 98 12.33 8.46 -2.88
C TRP A 98 12.52 9.69 -3.77
N ASN A 99 13.10 9.48 -4.95
CA ASN A 99 13.35 10.55 -5.91
C ASN A 99 12.09 10.85 -6.72
N VAL A 100 11.87 12.12 -7.04
CA VAL A 100 10.78 12.61 -7.89
C VAL A 100 11.39 13.26 -9.13
N THR A 101 10.89 12.90 -10.30
CA THR A 101 11.32 13.49 -11.57
C THR A 101 10.14 14.26 -12.17
N TRP A 102 10.36 15.49 -12.60
CA TRP A 102 9.33 16.34 -13.21
C TRP A 102 9.38 16.22 -14.73
N SER A 103 8.23 16.00 -15.37
CA SER A 103 8.07 16.05 -16.83
C SER A 103 6.83 16.90 -17.16
N GLY A 104 7.02 18.02 -17.86
CA GLY A 104 5.92 18.92 -18.24
C GLY A 104 5.12 19.49 -17.06
N GLY A 105 5.74 19.68 -15.89
CA GLY A 105 5.06 20.16 -14.68
C GLY A 105 4.26 19.08 -13.92
N ILE A 106 4.27 17.84 -14.39
CA ILE A 106 3.65 16.69 -13.72
C ILE A 106 4.75 15.86 -13.03
N PRO A 107 4.55 15.46 -11.76
CA PRO A 107 5.49 14.58 -11.09
C PRO A 107 5.39 13.16 -11.67
N SER A 108 6.51 12.63 -12.11
CA SER A 108 6.68 11.22 -12.46
C SER A 108 7.42 10.51 -11.33
N PHE A 109 6.85 9.40 -10.87
CA PHE A 109 7.44 8.56 -9.84
C PHE A 109 8.11 7.38 -10.54
N SER A 110 9.42 7.21 -10.39
CA SER A 110 10.05 5.99 -10.90
C SER A 110 9.53 4.81 -10.10
N TYR A 111 8.84 3.88 -10.77
CA TYR A 111 8.19 2.71 -10.16
C TYR A 111 9.18 1.71 -9.53
N GLN A 112 10.49 1.98 -9.61
CA GLN A 112 11.48 1.26 -8.84
C GLN A 112 11.41 1.74 -7.39
N LYS A 113 10.66 1.01 -6.56
CA LYS A 113 10.57 1.08 -5.09
C LYS A 113 11.94 0.91 -4.38
N LYS A 114 12.98 1.66 -4.76
CA LYS A 114 14.23 1.78 -4.01
C LYS A 114 14.14 3.06 -3.17
N GLY A 115 13.19 3.06 -2.23
CA GLY A 115 13.15 4.08 -1.19
C GLY A 115 14.30 3.84 -0.21
N GLN A 116 15.01 4.90 0.17
CA GLN A 116 15.98 4.82 1.27
C GLN A 116 15.21 4.79 2.59
N ARG A 117 15.56 3.83 3.45
CA ARG A 117 15.00 3.65 4.79
C ARG A 117 15.97 4.17 5.83
N GLY A 118 15.46 4.88 6.83
CA GLY A 118 16.21 5.23 8.04
C GLY A 118 16.00 6.66 8.50
N LEU A 119 16.53 6.99 9.69
CA LEU A 119 16.36 8.31 10.30
C LEU A 119 17.02 9.37 9.40
N ASN A 120 16.19 10.13 8.69
CA ASN A 120 16.64 11.23 7.85
C ASN A 120 16.58 12.51 8.67
N TRP A 121 17.76 13.09 8.89
CA TRP A 121 18.03 14.06 9.94
C TRP A 121 17.56 15.47 9.63
N ASP A 122 17.75 15.92 8.41
CA ASP A 122 16.88 16.89 7.77
C ASP A 122 17.32 17.05 6.31
N TYR A 123 16.39 16.90 5.38
CA TYR A 123 16.62 17.26 3.99
C TYR A 123 15.67 18.38 3.62
N VAL A 124 16.23 19.45 3.07
CA VAL A 124 15.49 20.47 2.35
C VAL A 124 15.37 19.97 0.92
N PHE A 125 14.15 19.68 0.48
CA PHE A 125 13.91 19.09 -0.83
C PHE A 125 13.63 20.13 -1.91
N GLY A 126 13.34 21.38 -1.53
CA GLY A 126 13.00 22.48 -2.44
C GLY A 126 13.99 23.65 -2.40
N ILE A 127 14.14 24.33 -3.54
CA ILE A 127 15.04 25.50 -3.67
C ILE A 127 14.33 26.79 -3.23
N ARG A 128 12.99 26.83 -3.33
CA ARG A 128 12.16 28.00 -3.01
C ARG A 128 11.10 27.65 -1.97
N PRO A 129 10.84 28.55 -1.00
CA PRO A 129 9.78 28.33 -0.03
C PRO A 129 8.39 28.51 -0.67
N PHE A 130 7.46 27.63 -0.31
CA PHE A 130 6.03 27.78 -0.58
C PHE A 130 5.36 28.52 0.59
N TYR A 131 4.47 29.46 0.30
CA TYR A 131 3.74 30.18 1.35
C TYR A 131 2.30 29.69 1.41
N GLU A 132 1.94 29.04 2.51
CA GLU A 132 0.55 28.75 2.87
C GLU A 132 -0.05 29.98 3.54
N THR A 133 -1.29 30.32 3.19
CA THR A 133 -2.11 31.22 4.00
C THR A 133 -3.11 30.36 4.76
N THR A 134 -2.93 30.29 6.07
CA THR A 134 -3.81 29.53 6.97
C THR A 134 -5.18 30.21 7.00
N PRO A 135 -6.29 29.51 7.29
CA PRO A 135 -7.60 30.15 7.48
C PRO A 135 -7.61 31.28 8.54
N SER A 136 -6.66 31.25 9.48
CA SER A 136 -6.42 32.32 10.48
C SER A 136 -5.71 33.57 9.93
N GLY A 137 -5.33 33.58 8.65
CA GLY A 137 -4.55 34.65 8.01
C GLY A 137 -3.03 34.55 8.20
N GLU A 138 -2.54 33.55 8.94
CA GLU A 138 -1.10 33.36 9.15
C GLU A 138 -0.42 32.82 7.90
N ARG A 139 0.68 33.47 7.49
CA ARG A 139 1.52 33.04 6.35
C ARG A 139 2.63 32.12 6.82
N ILE A 140 2.51 30.83 6.50
CA ILE A 140 3.50 29.80 6.86
C ILE A 140 4.38 29.51 5.65
N ALA A 141 5.70 29.63 5.82
CA ALA A 141 6.68 29.31 4.77
C ALA A 141 7.16 27.86 4.91
N TYR A 142 6.88 27.03 3.90
CA TYR A 142 7.35 25.65 3.78
C TYR A 142 8.57 25.58 2.88
N ARG A 143 9.65 24.99 3.37
CA ARG A 143 10.84 24.66 2.56
C ARG A 143 10.84 23.20 2.12
N PHE A 144 9.74 22.48 2.39
CA PHE A 144 9.61 21.05 2.17
C PHE A 144 10.74 20.30 2.88
N SER A 145 10.94 20.64 4.15
CA SER A 145 11.90 19.95 5.00
C SER A 145 11.24 18.78 5.73
N SER A 146 11.97 17.69 5.97
CA SER A 146 11.44 16.59 6.79
C SER A 146 10.99 17.06 8.19
N SER A 147 11.63 18.09 8.75
CA SER A 147 11.24 18.69 10.02
C SER A 147 9.85 19.32 10.00
N GLU A 148 9.42 19.93 8.88
CA GLU A 148 8.11 20.57 8.75
C GLU A 148 6.98 19.55 8.84
N LEU A 149 7.23 18.32 8.39
CA LEU A 149 6.28 17.21 8.49
C LEU A 149 6.38 16.50 9.86
N LYS A 150 7.59 16.30 10.38
CA LYS A 150 7.81 15.56 11.65
C LYS A 150 7.45 16.35 12.91
N LYS A 151 7.72 17.66 12.96
CA LYS A 151 7.47 18.51 14.14
C LYS A 151 6.01 18.45 14.60
N PRO A 152 4.99 18.71 13.76
CA PRO A 152 3.60 18.65 14.20
C PRO A 152 3.21 17.24 14.67
N LEU A 153 3.74 16.18 14.05
CA LEU A 153 3.51 14.81 14.50
C LEU A 153 4.08 14.56 15.90
N HIS A 154 5.33 14.94 16.15
CA HIS A 154 5.97 14.78 17.45
C HIS A 154 5.26 15.57 18.55
N GLU A 155 4.85 16.80 18.24
CA GLU A 155 4.12 17.65 19.18
C GLU A 155 2.77 17.04 19.53
N THR A 156 1.96 16.62 18.54
CA THR A 156 0.68 15.97 18.79
C THR A 156 0.81 14.69 19.60
N VAL A 157 1.81 13.85 19.31
CA VAL A 157 2.05 12.61 20.06
C VAL A 157 2.45 12.90 21.50
N THR A 158 3.42 13.80 21.71
CA THR A 158 3.91 14.12 23.06
C THR A 158 2.92 14.90 23.91
N ASN A 159 2.07 15.73 23.28
CA ASN A 159 0.94 16.43 23.92
C ASN A 159 -0.17 15.50 24.39
N ASN A 160 -0.27 14.32 23.78
CA ASN A 160 -1.25 13.30 24.12
C ASN A 160 -0.73 12.27 25.13
N GLY A 161 0.44 12.50 25.72
CA GLY A 161 1.02 11.61 26.73
C GLY A 161 1.71 10.37 26.13
N TRP A 162 1.92 10.32 24.82
CA TRP A 162 2.62 9.23 24.14
C TRP A 162 4.09 9.56 23.90
N SER A 163 4.90 8.51 23.83
CA SER A 163 6.31 8.59 23.43
C SER A 163 6.45 8.41 21.91
N TRP A 164 7.52 8.96 21.34
CA TRP A 164 7.86 8.77 19.93
C TRP A 164 9.24 8.13 19.81
N ARG A 165 9.36 7.15 18.92
CA ARG A 165 10.60 6.44 18.65
C ARG A 165 10.79 6.20 17.16
N SER A 166 11.76 6.89 16.57
CA SER A 166 12.17 6.62 15.19
C SER A 166 13.07 5.38 15.10
N ARG A 167 12.85 4.57 14.05
CA ARG A 167 13.61 3.36 13.73
C ARG A 167 14.53 3.62 12.55
N MET A 168 15.81 3.29 12.68
CA MET A 168 16.84 3.60 11.68
C MET A 168 17.00 2.56 10.56
N ALA A 169 16.62 1.30 10.78
CA ALA A 169 16.90 0.23 9.80
C ALA A 169 15.98 -1.00 9.90
N SER A 170 15.25 -1.17 11.00
CA SER A 170 14.34 -2.30 11.20
C SER A 170 12.97 -2.01 10.59
N ARG A 171 12.32 -3.04 10.01
CA ARG A 171 10.87 -2.99 9.74
C ARG A 171 10.12 -2.57 11.00
N LEU A 172 8.98 -1.91 10.82
CA LEU A 172 8.09 -1.65 11.96
C LEU A 172 7.67 -3.00 12.60
N PRO A 173 7.62 -3.12 13.93
CA PRO A 173 7.29 -4.37 14.61
C PRO A 173 5.82 -4.75 14.39
N ARG A 174 5.53 -5.99 14.00
CA ARG A 174 4.15 -6.48 13.76
C ARG A 174 3.28 -6.36 15.02
N GLY A 175 1.97 -6.24 14.83
CA GLY A 175 0.98 -6.24 15.92
C GLY A 175 0.46 -4.86 16.31
N SER A 176 0.25 -3.97 15.33
CA SER A 176 -0.37 -2.68 15.62
C SER A 176 -1.87 -2.79 15.92
N HIS A 177 -2.47 -1.76 16.51
CA HIS A 177 -3.92 -1.69 16.75
C HIS A 177 -4.71 -1.88 15.44
N ALA A 178 -4.27 -1.33 14.30
CA ALA A 178 -4.93 -1.60 13.02
C ALA A 178 -4.71 -3.03 12.50
N GLU A 179 -3.62 -3.70 12.87
CA GLU A 179 -3.39 -5.12 12.55
C GLU A 179 -4.24 -6.05 13.43
N GLN A 180 -4.53 -5.65 14.68
CA GLN A 180 -5.47 -6.33 15.57
C GLN A 180 -6.94 -6.12 15.14
N LEU A 181 -7.28 -4.91 14.69
CA LEU A 181 -8.61 -4.60 14.15
C LEU A 181 -8.82 -5.07 12.71
N ARG A 182 -7.74 -5.32 11.95
CA ARG A 182 -7.82 -6.12 10.72
C ARG A 182 -8.13 -7.54 11.13
N VAL A 183 -9.41 -7.83 11.23
CA VAL A 183 -9.93 -9.10 10.74
C VAL A 183 -9.49 -9.13 9.27
N GLU A 184 -8.32 -9.69 8.98
CA GLU A 184 -8.11 -10.18 7.62
C GLU A 184 -9.33 -11.02 7.32
N PRO A 185 -10.06 -10.80 6.20
CA PRO A 185 -10.98 -11.82 5.75
C PRO A 185 -10.10 -13.05 5.68
N GLN A 186 -10.33 -14.01 6.57
CA GLN A 186 -9.53 -15.22 6.69
C GLN A 186 -9.61 -15.84 5.31
N TRP A 187 -8.62 -15.53 4.48
CA TRP A 187 -8.66 -15.86 3.08
C TRP A 187 -8.44 -17.34 3.09
N ASP A 188 -9.55 -18.09 3.06
CA ASP A 188 -9.54 -19.50 3.34
C ASP A 188 -8.79 -20.17 2.20
N ARG A 189 -7.47 -20.34 2.39
CA ARG A 189 -6.60 -21.02 1.43
C ARG A 189 -7.23 -22.35 1.07
N ARG A 190 -7.93 -23.01 2.00
CA ARG A 190 -8.65 -24.25 1.73
C ARG A 190 -9.71 -24.07 0.65
N ARG A 191 -10.52 -23.02 0.64
CA ARG A 191 -11.49 -22.77 -0.46
C ARG A 191 -10.84 -22.64 -1.83
N LYS A 192 -9.71 -21.94 -1.95
CA LYS A 192 -8.97 -21.86 -3.25
C LYS A 192 -8.35 -23.19 -3.66
N TRP A 193 -7.77 -23.93 -2.73
CA TRP A 193 -7.21 -25.26 -3.02
C TRP A 193 -8.31 -26.28 -3.37
N VAL A 194 -9.47 -26.19 -2.73
CA VAL A 194 -10.64 -27.02 -3.04
C VAL A 194 -11.23 -26.63 -4.40
N SER A 195 -11.33 -25.34 -4.74
CA SER A 195 -11.84 -24.91 -6.05
C SER A 195 -10.87 -25.24 -7.19
N LEU A 196 -9.57 -25.06 -6.97
CA LEU A 196 -8.53 -25.47 -7.93
C LEU A 196 -8.47 -26.99 -8.08
N GLY A 197 -8.55 -27.73 -6.97
CA GLY A 197 -8.61 -29.19 -6.98
C GLY A 197 -9.85 -29.73 -7.69
N ALA A 198 -11.02 -29.16 -7.44
CA ALA A 198 -12.26 -29.53 -8.12
C ALA A 198 -12.21 -29.21 -9.63
N ALA A 199 -11.68 -28.04 -10.02
CA ALA A 199 -11.50 -27.69 -11.43
C ALA A 199 -10.52 -28.65 -12.13
N PHE A 200 -9.44 -29.03 -11.46
CA PHE A 200 -8.49 -30.02 -11.98
C PHE A 200 -9.14 -31.41 -12.14
N PHE A 201 -9.94 -31.84 -11.18
CA PHE A 201 -10.64 -33.13 -11.25
C PHE A 201 -11.65 -33.19 -12.41
N VAL A 202 -12.43 -32.11 -12.60
CA VAL A 202 -13.36 -31.99 -13.72
C VAL A 202 -12.61 -32.01 -15.05
N PHE A 203 -11.49 -31.30 -15.15
CA PHE A 203 -10.64 -31.32 -16.34
C PHE A 203 -10.13 -32.73 -16.67
N CYS A 204 -9.60 -33.45 -15.69
CA CYS A 204 -9.13 -34.83 -15.89
C CYS A 204 -10.25 -35.79 -16.30
N ALA A 205 -11.44 -35.68 -15.72
CA ALA A 205 -12.58 -36.52 -16.06
C ALA A 205 -13.05 -36.28 -17.51
N VAL A 206 -13.19 -35.02 -17.92
CA VAL A 206 -13.57 -34.65 -19.30
C VAL A 206 -12.51 -35.13 -20.29
N PHE A 207 -11.22 -34.95 -19.99
CA PHE A 207 -10.13 -35.40 -20.84
C PHE A 207 -10.13 -36.92 -21.02
N SER A 208 -10.36 -37.68 -19.94
CA SER A 208 -10.42 -39.15 -20.01
C SER A 208 -11.61 -39.65 -20.83
N ILE A 209 -12.77 -39.01 -20.72
CA ILE A 209 -13.95 -39.38 -21.52
C ILE A 209 -13.68 -39.11 -23.00
N LEU A 210 -13.11 -37.94 -23.32
CA LEU A 210 -12.80 -37.57 -24.70
C LEU A 210 -11.74 -38.50 -25.33
N SER A 211 -10.71 -38.90 -24.57
CA SER A 211 -9.70 -39.85 -25.07
C SER A 211 -10.28 -41.25 -25.29
N SER A 212 -11.20 -41.70 -24.43
CA SER A 212 -11.90 -42.98 -24.61
C SER A 212 -12.82 -42.95 -25.84
N VAL A 213 -13.52 -41.85 -26.08
CA VAL A 213 -14.38 -41.67 -27.28
C VAL A 213 -13.54 -41.68 -28.56
N ASP A 214 -12.38 -41.01 -28.59
CA ASP A 214 -11.45 -41.05 -29.73
C ASP A 214 -10.96 -42.47 -30.02
N THR A 215 -10.65 -43.24 -28.97
CA THR A 215 -10.21 -44.63 -29.10
C THR A 215 -11.32 -45.53 -29.66
N ILE A 216 -12.56 -45.35 -29.20
CA ILE A 216 -13.72 -46.11 -29.68
C ILE A 216 -14.06 -45.73 -31.13
N LEU A 217 -14.03 -44.44 -31.49
CA LEU A 217 -14.29 -43.98 -32.86
C LEU A 217 -13.25 -44.53 -33.85
N LYS A 218 -11.97 -44.57 -33.45
CA LYS A 218 -10.89 -45.18 -34.24
C LYS A 218 -11.05 -46.69 -34.40
N ALA A 219 -11.56 -47.37 -33.37
CA ALA A 219 -11.81 -48.81 -33.43
C ALA A 219 -13.09 -49.17 -34.22
N ALA A 220 -14.09 -48.28 -34.25
CA ALA A 220 -15.41 -48.58 -34.80
C ALA A 220 -15.56 -48.38 -36.31
N SER A 221 -14.52 -48.00 -37.06
CA SER A 221 -14.74 -47.73 -38.49
C SER A 221 -13.50 -47.77 -39.40
N PRO A 222 -13.52 -48.58 -40.49
CA PRO A 222 -12.67 -48.37 -41.66
C PRO A 222 -13.21 -47.29 -42.63
N VAL A 223 -14.35 -46.64 -42.32
CA VAL A 223 -15.09 -45.73 -43.23
C VAL A 223 -14.63 -44.26 -43.13
N PHE A 224 -14.04 -43.82 -42.02
CA PHE A 224 -13.64 -42.42 -41.83
C PHE A 224 -12.29 -42.05 -42.45
N ALA A 225 -11.61 -42.99 -43.12
CA ALA A 225 -10.33 -42.74 -43.79
C ALA A 225 -10.43 -41.88 -45.07
N VAL A 226 -11.65 -41.56 -45.54
CA VAL A 226 -11.85 -40.97 -46.88
C VAL A 226 -11.99 -39.44 -46.86
N HIS A 227 -12.27 -38.79 -45.72
CA HIS A 227 -12.41 -37.33 -45.68
C HIS A 227 -11.60 -36.66 -44.54
N PRO A 228 -10.57 -35.86 -44.87
CA PRO A 228 -9.67 -35.24 -43.89
C PRO A 228 -10.33 -34.18 -43.00
N PHE A 229 -11.55 -33.74 -43.33
CA PHE A 229 -12.30 -32.78 -42.52
C PHE A 229 -12.98 -33.42 -41.30
N LEU A 230 -13.39 -34.69 -41.40
CA LEU A 230 -14.11 -35.38 -40.33
C LEU A 230 -13.17 -35.87 -39.22
N SER A 231 -11.87 -36.03 -39.51
CA SER A 231 -10.87 -36.44 -38.51
C SER A 231 -10.49 -35.35 -37.52
N VAL A 232 -10.70 -34.07 -37.86
CA VAL A 232 -10.31 -32.92 -37.02
C VAL A 232 -11.48 -32.41 -36.16
N LEU A 233 -12.72 -32.74 -36.54
CA LEU A 233 -13.94 -32.33 -35.86
C LEU A 233 -13.98 -32.70 -34.35
N PRO A 234 -13.59 -33.91 -33.92
CA PRO A 234 -13.57 -34.29 -32.51
C PRO A 234 -12.59 -33.43 -31.68
N ALA A 235 -11.42 -33.11 -32.25
CA ALA A 235 -10.43 -32.26 -31.59
C ALA A 235 -10.92 -30.81 -31.45
N LEU A 236 -11.57 -30.27 -32.49
CA LEU A 236 -12.15 -28.93 -32.45
C LEU A 236 -13.28 -28.82 -31.42
N ILE A 237 -14.19 -29.80 -31.36
CA ILE A 237 -15.25 -29.83 -30.35
C ILE A 237 -14.64 -29.86 -28.94
N SER A 238 -13.60 -30.67 -28.73
CA SER A 238 -12.89 -30.75 -27.44
C SER A 238 -12.29 -29.42 -27.00
N ILE A 239 -11.66 -28.69 -27.92
CA ILE A 239 -11.07 -27.36 -27.66
C ILE A 239 -12.16 -26.35 -27.30
N VAL A 240 -13.28 -26.34 -28.04
CA VAL A 240 -14.40 -25.43 -27.79
C VAL A 240 -15.02 -25.69 -26.42
N VAL A 241 -15.26 -26.96 -26.05
CA VAL A 241 -15.81 -27.32 -24.74
C VAL A 241 -14.85 -26.94 -23.61
N ALA A 242 -13.55 -27.19 -23.75
CA ALA A 242 -12.55 -26.80 -22.76
C ALA A 242 -12.49 -25.27 -22.57
N ALA A 243 -12.53 -24.51 -23.66
CA ALA A 243 -12.55 -23.05 -23.62
C ALA A 243 -13.81 -22.50 -22.93
N LEU A 244 -14.97 -23.12 -23.17
CA LEU A 244 -16.25 -22.71 -22.58
C LEU A 244 -16.31 -22.99 -21.07
N ILE A 245 -15.77 -24.14 -20.64
CA ILE A 245 -15.61 -24.48 -19.21
C ILE A 245 -14.64 -23.50 -18.53
N ALA A 246 -13.48 -23.24 -19.13
CA ALA A 246 -12.52 -22.28 -18.60
C ALA A 246 -13.11 -20.87 -18.48
N TRP A 247 -13.88 -20.44 -19.48
CA TRP A 247 -14.59 -19.16 -19.47
C TRP A 247 -15.64 -19.10 -18.36
N LEU A 248 -16.44 -20.15 -18.17
CA LEU A 248 -17.43 -20.22 -17.08
C LEU A 248 -16.79 -20.16 -15.69
N VAL A 249 -15.67 -20.86 -15.50
CA VAL A 249 -14.90 -20.81 -14.24
C VAL A 249 -14.34 -19.41 -14.00
N ALA A 250 -13.74 -18.78 -15.02
CA ALA A 250 -13.23 -17.42 -14.92
C ALA A 250 -14.33 -16.37 -14.67
N ALA A 251 -15.49 -16.53 -15.30
CA ALA A 251 -16.65 -15.65 -15.09
C ALA A 251 -17.21 -15.76 -13.67
N ARG A 252 -17.23 -16.96 -13.08
CA ARG A 252 -17.67 -17.17 -11.70
C ARG A 252 -16.70 -16.58 -10.68
N LEU A 253 -15.39 -16.73 -10.91
CA LEU A 253 -14.34 -16.14 -10.06
C LEU A 253 -14.29 -14.61 -10.10
N ARG A 254 -14.89 -13.96 -11.11
CA ARG A 254 -14.99 -12.48 -11.17
C ARG A 254 -16.21 -11.90 -10.43
N ARG A 255 -17.18 -12.73 -10.06
CA ARG A 255 -18.41 -12.29 -9.37
C ARG A 255 -18.34 -12.44 -7.83
N GLU A 256 -17.34 -13.15 -7.33
CA GLU A 256 -17.03 -13.31 -5.89
C GLU A 256 -15.85 -12.43 -5.49
#